data_AF-A0A0C9UR98-F1
#
_entry.id   AF-A0A0C9UR98-F1
#
_cell.length_a   1.000
_cell.length_b   1.000
_cell.length_c   1.000
_cell.angle_alpha   90.00
_cell.angle_beta   90.00
_cell.angle_gamma   90.00
#
_symmetry.space_group_name_H-M   'P 1'
#
loop_
_entity.id
_entity.type
_entity.pdbx_description
1 polymer ?
#
loop_
_entity_poly.entity_id
_entity_poly.type
_entity_poly.pdbx_seq_one_letter_code
_entity_poly.pdbx_strand_id
1 'polypeptide(L)'
;MRLSSAIVAAFKPQEHDTPPPVNGGNKGPICEPFGHCERCPENELDQPFCQPFGNRQLLHCQDPETGGETPTWGPCGRIVLKETGDFVEFLACNIGFAVVGLLAVIARSKQLAIQRSRNLAARIGVSRSPA
;
A
#
# COMPACT_ATOMS: atom_id res chain seq x y z
N MET A 1 -16.83 11.21 10.43
CA MET A 1 -16.47 9.78 10.59
C MET A 1 -14.96 9.70 10.73
N ARG A 2 -14.48 9.65 11.97
CA ARG A 2 -13.05 9.54 12.31
C ARG A 2 -12.76 8.08 12.59
N LEU A 3 -12.17 7.37 11.63
CA LEU A 3 -11.65 6.02 11.86
C LEU A 3 -10.27 6.15 12.48
N SER A 4 -10.22 5.81 13.77
CA SER A 4 -9.05 5.55 14.63
C SER A 4 -7.66 5.77 14.01
N SER A 5 -7.05 6.89 14.40
CA SER A 5 -5.61 7.19 14.28
C SER A 5 -4.68 6.19 15.00
N ALA A 6 -5.20 5.16 15.66
CA ALA A 6 -4.39 4.21 16.42
C ALA A 6 -3.55 3.26 15.55
N ILE A 7 -4.00 2.93 14.32
CA ILE A 7 -3.28 1.99 13.44
C ILE A 7 -2.07 2.68 12.79
N VAL A 8 -2.14 3.99 12.52
CA VAL A 8 -1.00 4.76 11.96
C VAL A 8 -0.01 5.19 13.05
N ALA A 9 -0.48 5.41 14.29
CA ALA A 9 0.36 5.84 15.40
C ALA A 9 1.37 4.78 15.91
N ALA A 10 1.24 3.52 15.48
CA ALA A 10 2.14 2.44 15.87
C ALA A 10 3.34 2.23 14.93
N PHE A 11 3.46 3.00 13.84
CA PHE A 11 4.63 2.93 12.97
C PHE A 11 5.77 3.78 13.56
N LYS A 12 6.52 3.18 14.49
CA LYS A 12 7.84 3.69 14.86
C LYS A 12 8.69 3.72 13.59
N PRO A 13 9.33 4.85 13.22
CA PRO A 13 10.32 4.85 12.14
C PRO A 13 11.31 3.74 12.45
N GLN A 14 11.53 2.83 11.51
CA GLN A 14 12.55 1.80 11.68
C GLN A 14 13.90 2.53 11.69
N GLU A 15 14.50 2.63 12.87
CA GLU A 15 15.93 2.92 13.01
C GLU A 15 16.65 1.83 12.23
N HIS A 16 17.33 2.23 11.17
CA HIS A 16 18.07 1.33 10.30
C HIS A 16 19.23 0.78 11.13
N ASP A 17 19.18 -0.50 11.48
CA ASP A 17 20.31 -1.20 12.10
C ASP A 17 21.55 -0.95 11.24
N THR A 18 22.45 -0.11 11.73
CA THR A 18 23.75 0.11 11.13
C THR A 18 24.51 -1.23 11.25
N PRO A 19 25.01 -1.81 10.16
CA PRO A 19 25.85 -3.00 10.27
C PRO A 19 27.05 -2.69 11.17
N PRO A 20 27.54 -3.67 11.97
CA PRO A 20 28.68 -3.46 12.84
C PRO A 20 29.89 -2.99 12.04
N PRO A 21 30.76 -2.14 12.62
CA PRO A 21 31.93 -1.64 11.92
C PRO A 21 32.80 -2.82 11.46
N VAL A 22 32.95 -2.97 10.14
CA VAL A 22 33.84 -3.95 9.52
C VAL A 22 35.27 -3.55 9.86
N ASN A 23 35.89 -4.26 10.81
CA ASN A 23 37.31 -4.15 11.10
C ASN A 23 38.07 -5.00 10.08
N GLY A 24 38.66 -4.34 9.08
CA GLY A 24 39.50 -5.00 8.08
C GLY A 24 40.34 -4.02 7.29
N GLY A 25 41.50 -3.63 7.83
CA GLY A 25 42.74 -3.29 7.10
C GLY A 25 42.78 -2.12 6.11
N ASN A 26 41.66 -1.67 5.55
CA ASN A 26 41.50 -0.48 4.71
C ASN A 26 40.19 0.17 5.15
N LYS A 27 40.27 1.30 5.86
CA LYS A 27 39.07 1.99 6.33
C LYS A 27 38.47 2.73 5.13
N GLY A 28 37.55 2.07 4.42
CA GLY A 28 36.72 2.73 3.42
C GLY A 28 35.92 3.89 4.05
N PRO A 29 35.32 4.75 3.21
CA PRO A 29 34.53 5.88 3.71
C PRO A 29 33.34 5.39 4.55
N ILE A 30 33.09 6.09 5.65
CA ILE A 30 31.94 5.82 6.54
C ILE A 30 30.77 6.64 6.02
N CYS A 31 29.68 5.98 5.62
CA CYS A 31 28.51 6.63 5.05
C CYS A 31 27.33 6.62 6.02
N GLU A 32 26.75 7.79 6.26
CA GLU A 32 25.54 7.95 7.08
C GLU A 32 24.37 8.50 6.26
N PRO A 33 23.12 8.09 6.56
CA PRO A 33 21.96 8.63 5.89
C PRO A 33 21.73 10.10 6.24
N PHE A 34 21.52 10.93 5.21
CA PHE A 34 21.27 12.37 5.35
C PHE A 34 19.87 12.78 4.87
N GLY A 35 19.32 12.11 3.86
CA GLY A 35 18.01 12.42 3.26
C GLY A 35 16.85 11.57 3.77
N HIS A 36 15.63 11.80 3.25
CA HIS A 36 14.51 10.88 3.40
C HIS A 36 14.59 9.78 2.32
N CYS A 37 13.99 8.62 2.59
CA CYS A 37 13.82 7.58 1.58
C CYS A 37 12.78 8.02 0.54
N GLU A 38 13.18 8.12 -0.72
CA GLU A 38 12.35 8.55 -1.84
C GLU A 38 12.30 7.49 -2.94
N ARG A 39 11.25 7.53 -3.78
CA ARG A 39 11.17 6.65 -4.94
C ARG A 39 12.22 7.08 -5.96
N CYS A 40 12.89 6.10 -6.54
CA CYS A 40 13.75 6.35 -7.67
C CYS A 40 12.95 6.85 -8.88
N PRO A 41 13.52 7.79 -9.66
CA PRO A 41 12.91 8.16 -10.92
C PRO A 41 12.99 6.97 -11.90
N GLU A 42 12.05 6.92 -12.85
CA GLU A 42 11.86 5.77 -13.75
C GLU A 42 13.11 5.45 -14.59
N ASN A 43 13.90 6.46 -14.92
CA ASN A 43 15.12 6.35 -15.71
C ASN A 43 16.35 5.87 -14.92
N GLU A 44 16.23 5.68 -13.61
CA GLU A 44 17.34 5.24 -12.74
C GLU A 44 16.97 4.02 -11.90
N LEU A 45 15.81 3.41 -12.17
CA LEU A 45 15.29 2.30 -11.39
C LEU A 45 16.19 1.05 -11.46
N ASP A 46 16.96 0.93 -12.53
CA ASP A 46 17.95 -0.11 -12.77
C ASP A 46 19.28 0.12 -12.04
N GLN A 47 19.51 1.33 -11.49
CA GLN A 47 20.74 1.66 -10.78
C GLN A 47 20.82 0.91 -9.44
N PRO A 48 22.04 0.55 -9.00
CA PRO A 48 22.23 -0.30 -7.82
C PRO A 48 21.70 0.34 -6.52
N PHE A 49 21.70 1.67 -6.40
CA PHE A 49 21.14 2.36 -5.23
C PHE A 49 19.60 2.34 -5.19
N CYS A 50 18.93 1.84 -6.23
CA CYS A 50 17.49 1.68 -6.24
C CYS A 50 17.07 0.25 -5.87
N GLN A 51 17.99 -0.70 -5.82
CA GLN A 51 17.64 -2.10 -5.61
C GLN A 51 17.64 -2.46 -4.12
N PRO A 52 16.72 -3.32 -3.65
CA PRO A 52 15.68 -4.04 -4.40
C PRO A 52 14.31 -3.34 -4.47
N PHE A 53 14.10 -2.24 -3.73
CA PHE A 53 12.76 -1.69 -3.49
C PHE A 53 12.35 -0.57 -4.45
N GLY A 54 13.23 -0.16 -5.36
CA GLY A 54 13.03 1.01 -6.21
C GLY A 54 13.08 2.33 -5.43
N ASN A 55 13.67 2.35 -4.23
CA ASN A 55 13.78 3.53 -3.38
C ASN A 55 15.25 3.83 -3.07
N ARG A 56 15.58 5.12 -2.99
CA ARG A 56 16.91 5.63 -2.67
C ARG A 56 16.88 6.67 -1.56
N GLN A 57 18.03 6.86 -0.92
CA GLN A 57 18.24 7.87 0.11
C GLN A 57 19.62 8.52 -0.09
N LEU A 58 19.70 9.83 0.18
CA LEU A 58 20.95 10.56 0.11
C LEU A 58 21.82 10.20 1.33
N LEU A 59 23.07 9.83 1.10
CA LEU A 59 24.08 9.49 2.08
C LEU A 59 25.18 10.54 2.09
N HIS A 60 25.75 10.82 3.25
CA HIS A 60 27.01 11.54 3.41
C HIS A 60 28.11 10.56 3.77
N CYS A 61 29.08 10.42 2.89
CA CYS A 61 30.25 9.58 3.10
C CYS A 61 31.43 10.44 3.54
N GLN A 62 32.00 10.13 4.71
CA GLN A 62 33.21 10.74 5.21
C GLN A 62 34.39 9.81 5.00
N ASP A 63 35.44 10.32 4.37
CA ASP A 63 36.71 9.63 4.26
C ASP A 63 37.49 9.78 5.59
N PRO A 64 37.84 8.68 6.27
CA PRO A 64 38.50 8.74 7.56
C PRO A 64 39.97 9.21 7.48
N GLU A 65 40.58 9.23 6.30
CA GLU A 65 41.97 9.62 6.08
C GLU A 65 42.09 11.08 5.62
N THR A 66 41.22 11.51 4.71
CA THR A 66 41.24 12.88 4.15
C THR A 66 40.27 13.83 4.84
N GLY A 67 39.30 13.32 5.61
CA GLY A 67 38.22 14.10 6.21
C GLY A 67 37.24 14.69 5.18
N GLY A 68 37.32 14.27 3.91
CA GLY A 68 36.45 14.74 2.85
C GLY A 68 35.03 14.18 3.01
N GLU A 69 34.02 15.05 2.90
CA GLU A 69 32.60 14.66 2.82
C GLU A 69 32.13 14.64 1.37
N THR A 70 31.47 13.56 0.96
CA THR A 70 30.92 13.42 -0.40
C THR A 70 29.46 12.95 -0.34
N PRO A 71 28.52 13.68 -0.95
CA PRO A 71 27.13 13.23 -1.06
C PRO A 71 27.00 12.11 -2.12
N THR A 72 26.29 11.04 -1.79
CA THR A 72 26.04 9.93 -2.72
C THR A 72 24.67 9.30 -2.49
N TRP A 73 24.17 8.54 -3.47
CA TRP A 73 22.91 7.81 -3.34
C TRP A 73 23.14 6.40 -2.82
N GLY A 74 22.28 5.98 -1.89
CA GLY A 74 22.25 4.61 -1.38
C GLY A 74 20.85 4.02 -1.39
N PRO A 75 20.73 2.68 -1.32
CA PRO A 75 19.45 2.02 -1.19
C PRO A 75 18.82 2.29 0.17
N CYS A 76 17.49 2.34 0.19
CA CYS A 76 16.73 2.43 1.43
C CYS A 76 15.56 1.43 1.44
N GLY A 77 14.86 1.37 2.57
CA GLY A 77 13.75 0.45 2.78
C GLY A 77 12.48 0.78 1.99
N ARG A 78 11.40 0.09 2.33
CA ARG A 78 10.06 0.36 1.78
C ARG A 78 9.42 1.59 2.40
N ILE A 79 8.67 2.33 1.60
CA ILE A 79 7.96 3.53 2.05
C ILE A 79 6.51 3.14 2.41
N VAL A 80 6.34 2.57 3.61
CA VAL A 80 5.08 1.93 4.05
C VAL A 80 3.88 2.87 4.03
N LEU A 81 4.07 4.15 4.42
CA LEU A 81 2.99 5.13 4.43
C LEU A 81 2.39 5.39 3.04
N LYS A 82 3.22 5.30 1.98
CA LYS A 82 2.74 5.50 0.61
C LYS A 82 2.14 4.22 0.03
N GLU A 83 2.80 3.08 0.23
CA GLU A 83 2.32 1.77 -0.23
C GLU A 83 0.95 1.41 0.35
N THR A 84 0.72 1.72 1.63
CA THR A 84 -0.58 1.46 2.28
C THR A 84 -1.72 2.29 1.69
N GLY A 85 -1.45 3.54 1.27
CA GLY A 85 -2.44 4.36 0.56
C GLY A 85 -2.84 3.74 -0.78
N ASP A 86 -1.83 3.37 -1.59
CA ASP A 86 -2.03 2.75 -2.90
C ASP A 86 -2.76 1.39 -2.77
N PHE A 87 -2.46 0.60 -1.73
CA PHE A 87 -3.14 -0.67 -1.44
C PHE A 87 -4.61 -0.49 -1.03
N VAL A 88 -4.90 0.53 -0.20
CA VAL A 88 -6.27 0.80 0.27
C VAL A 88 -7.18 1.21 -0.90
N GLU A 89 -6.67 1.98 -1.85
CA GLU A 89 -7.39 2.32 -3.08
C GLU A 89 -7.79 1.06 -3.86
N PHE A 90 -6.84 0.14 -4.10
CA PHE A 90 -7.11 -1.12 -4.77
C PHE A 90 -8.17 -1.96 -4.04
N LEU A 91 -8.06 -2.08 -2.71
CA LEU A 91 -9.03 -2.80 -1.90
C LEU A 91 -10.43 -2.17 -1.99
N ALA A 92 -10.51 -0.83 -1.94
CA ALA A 92 -11.77 -0.11 -2.07
C ALA A 92 -12.45 -0.37 -3.43
N CYS A 93 -11.69 -0.41 -4.53
CA CYS A 93 -12.22 -0.76 -5.85
C CYS A 93 -12.82 -2.18 -5.88
N ASN A 94 -12.12 -3.17 -5.31
CA ASN A 94 -12.61 -4.54 -5.24
C ASN A 94 -13.88 -4.68 -4.40
N ILE A 95 -13.96 -3.97 -3.26
CA ILE A 95 -15.18 -3.91 -2.44
C ILE A 95 -16.31 -3.27 -3.25
N GLY A 96 -16.03 -2.22 -4.02
CA GLY A 96 -16.99 -1.59 -4.92
C GLY A 96 -17.61 -2.58 -5.92
N PHE A 97 -16.77 -3.36 -6.61
CA PHE A 97 -17.26 -4.41 -7.52
C PHE A 97 -18.08 -5.49 -6.82
N ALA A 98 -17.65 -5.92 -5.63
CA ALA A 98 -18.39 -6.89 -4.83
C ALA A 98 -19.77 -6.37 -4.42
N VAL A 99 -19.87 -5.10 -4.02
CA VAL A 99 -21.15 -4.45 -3.67
C VAL A 99 -22.06 -4.36 -4.89
N VAL A 100 -21.56 -3.90 -6.04
CA VAL A 100 -22.36 -3.81 -7.28
C VAL A 100 -22.88 -5.19 -7.69
N GLY A 101 -22.03 -6.22 -7.66
CA GLY A 101 -22.42 -7.59 -7.94
C GLY A 101 -23.49 -8.11 -6.97
N LEU A 102 -23.32 -7.87 -5.67
CA LEU A 102 -24.28 -8.26 -4.65
C LEU A 102 -25.64 -7.58 -4.85
N LEU A 103 -25.65 -6.27 -5.12
CA LEU A 103 -26.88 -5.52 -5.39
C LEU A 103 -27.60 -6.05 -6.64
N ALA A 104 -26.86 -6.37 -7.71
CA ALA A 104 -27.44 -6.97 -8.92
C ALA A 104 -28.09 -8.32 -8.63
N VAL A 105 -27.43 -9.19 -7.84
CA VAL A 105 -27.97 -10.49 -7.42
C VAL A 105 -29.22 -10.32 -6.55
N ILE A 106 -29.21 -9.39 -5.59
CA ILE A 106 -30.36 -9.10 -4.73
C ILE A 106 -31.53 -8.54 -5.56
N ALA A 107 -31.27 -7.61 -6.47
CA ALA A 107 -32.32 -7.06 -7.34
C ALA A 107 -32.96 -8.17 -8.18
N ARG A 108 -32.14 -9.02 -8.79
CA ARG A 108 -32.60 -10.16 -9.59
C ARG A 108 -33.35 -11.20 -8.75
N SER A 109 -32.87 -11.52 -7.55
CA SER A 109 -33.53 -12.48 -6.67
C SER A 109 -34.92 -11.99 -6.23
N LYS A 110 -35.05 -10.69 -5.92
CA LYS A 110 -36.34 -10.06 -5.61
C LYS A 110 -37.28 -10.05 -6.81
N GLN A 111 -36.79 -9.72 -8.00
CA GLN A 111 -37.59 -9.78 -9.24
C GLN A 111 -38.13 -11.18 -9.50
N LEU A 112 -37.27 -12.20 -9.39
CA LEU A 112 -37.66 -13.60 -9.57
C LEU A 112 -38.66 -14.06 -8.49
N ALA A 113 -38.49 -13.64 -7.24
CA ALA A 113 -39.45 -13.94 -6.17
C ALA A 113 -40.83 -13.32 -6.43
N ILE A 114 -40.88 -12.07 -6.91
CA ILE A 114 -42.13 -11.39 -7.30
C ILE A 114 -42.80 -12.10 -8.48
N GLN A 115 -42.05 -12.56 -9.48
CA GLN A 115 -42.64 -13.33 -10.59
C GLN A 115 -43.19 -14.68 -10.13
N ARG A 116 -42.45 -15.40 -9.25
CA ARG A 116 -42.89 -16.67 -8.68
C ARG A 116 -44.19 -16.51 -7.88
N SER A 117 -44.33 -15.44 -7.08
CA SER A 117 -45.56 -15.19 -6.32
C SER A 117 -46.76 -14.89 -7.22
N ARG A 118 -46.56 -14.16 -8.33
CA ARG A 118 -47.61 -13.88 -9.33
C ARG A 118 -48.08 -15.15 -10.04
N ASN A 119 -47.16 -16.01 -10.45
CA ASN A 119 -47.49 -17.28 -11.11
C ASN A 119 -48.26 -18.24 -10.17
N LEU A 120 -47.92 -18.24 -8.88
CA LEU A 120 -48.67 -19.01 -7.88
C LEU A 120 -50.08 -18.43 -7.67
N ALA A 121 -50.21 -17.12 -7.49
CA ALA A 121 -51.50 -16.46 -7.31
C ALA A 121 -52.45 -16.66 -8.51
N ALA A 122 -51.92 -16.63 -9.74
CA ALA A 122 -52.69 -16.91 -10.96
C ALA A 122 -53.24 -18.35 -10.99
N ARG A 123 -52.54 -19.31 -10.37
CA ARG A 123 -52.99 -20.71 -10.28
C ARG A 123 -54.01 -20.95 -9.17
N ILE A 124 -53.91 -20.22 -8.06
CA ILE A 124 -54.80 -20.39 -6.89
C ILE A 124 -56.08 -19.55 -7.02
N GLY A 125 -56.16 -18.59 -7.97
CA GLY A 125 -57.40 -17.86 -8.26
C GLY A 125 -57.87 -16.93 -7.13
N VAL A 126 -56.96 -16.52 -6.22
CA VAL A 126 -57.29 -15.62 -5.10
C VAL A 126 -57.62 -14.22 -5.63
N SER A 127 -58.90 -13.94 -5.86
CA SER A 127 -59.43 -12.59 -6.08
C SER A 127 -59.45 -11.82 -4.76
N ARG A 128 -58.91 -10.59 -4.75
CA ARG A 128 -59.10 -9.67 -3.61
C ARG A 128 -60.60 -9.40 -3.45
N SER A 129 -61.16 -9.77 -2.30
CA SER A 129 -62.52 -9.35 -1.92
C SER A 129 -62.47 -7.88 -1.49
N PRO A 130 -63.27 -6.97 -2.08
CA PRO A 130 -63.42 -5.63 -1.55
C PRO A 130 -64.27 -5.68 -0.27
N ALA A 131 -63.85 -4.92 0.74
CA ALA A 131 -64.64 -4.60 1.92
C ALA A 131 -65.58 -3.43 1.62
#